data_AF-A0A3A6HLE3-F1
#
_entry.id   AF-A0A3A6HLE3-F1
#
_cell.length_a   1.000
_cell.length_b   1.000
_cell.length_c   1.000
_cell.angle_alpha   90.00
_cell.angle_beta   90.00
_cell.angle_gamma   90.00
#
_symmetry.space_group_name_H-M   'P 1'
#
loop_
_entity.id
_entity.type
_entity.pdbx_description
1 polymer ?
#
loop_
_entity_poly.entity_id
_entity_poly.type
_entity_poly.pdbx_seq_one_letter_code
_entity_poly.pdbx_strand_id
1 'polypeptide(L)'
;MNDFEKLSQKADDEDVEVITYPFQSERIKGLYIDGTITLNENLSTTSEKACILAEELGHYYTASGNILDQQEEENRKQELKGRLWAFNERIGLSGIIRAYKANCQNLHEMSVFLDVTEEFLQDALDTYHSKYGIYAEIEEYIILFEPSLTVIERFNFYQD
;
A
#
# COMPACT_ATOMS: atom_id res chain seq x y z
N MET A 1 12.69 -12.57 -7.90
CA MET A 1 11.48 -11.85 -8.32
C MET A 1 11.33 -10.63 -7.42
N ASN A 2 11.41 -9.42 -7.99
CA ASN A 2 11.14 -8.19 -7.27
C ASN A 2 9.62 -8.04 -7.02
N ASP A 3 9.22 -7.05 -6.26
CA ASP A 3 7.82 -6.90 -5.86
C ASP A 3 6.89 -6.51 -7.02
N PHE A 4 7.39 -5.73 -7.98
CA PHE A 4 6.64 -5.44 -9.20
C PHE A 4 6.35 -6.73 -9.98
N GLU A 5 7.36 -7.58 -10.18
CA GLU A 5 7.20 -8.86 -10.88
C GLU A 5 6.23 -9.80 -10.14
N LYS A 6 6.21 -9.81 -8.80
CA LYS A 6 5.22 -10.60 -8.03
C LYS A 6 3.80 -10.10 -8.24
N LEU A 7 3.61 -8.79 -8.23
CA LEU A 7 2.29 -8.18 -8.48
C LEU A 7 1.85 -8.38 -9.94
N SER A 8 2.77 -8.31 -10.90
CA SER A 8 2.48 -8.62 -12.30
C SER A 8 2.08 -10.08 -12.47
N GLN A 9 2.75 -11.02 -11.79
CA GLN A 9 2.34 -12.43 -11.82
C GLN A 9 0.96 -12.61 -11.17
N LYS A 10 0.68 -11.93 -10.05
CA LYS A 10 -0.65 -11.96 -9.41
C LYS A 10 -1.75 -11.45 -10.35
N ALA A 11 -1.48 -10.39 -11.10
CA ALA A 11 -2.41 -9.88 -12.11
C ALA A 11 -2.64 -10.90 -13.24
N ASP A 12 -1.56 -11.49 -13.76
CA ASP A 12 -1.60 -12.52 -14.80
C ASP A 12 -2.38 -13.78 -14.35
N ASP A 13 -2.15 -14.24 -13.12
CA ASP A 13 -2.85 -15.38 -12.50
C ASP A 13 -4.37 -15.15 -12.37
N GLU A 14 -4.82 -13.90 -12.42
CA GLU A 14 -6.21 -13.48 -12.28
C GLU A 14 -6.81 -12.92 -13.58
N ASP A 15 -6.13 -13.13 -14.72
CA ASP A 15 -6.52 -12.66 -16.05
C ASP A 15 -6.68 -11.12 -16.13
N VAL A 16 -5.89 -10.37 -15.33
CA VAL A 16 -5.84 -8.90 -15.35
C VAL A 16 -4.64 -8.45 -16.19
N GLU A 17 -4.93 -7.79 -17.31
CA GLU A 17 -3.88 -7.33 -18.23
C GLU A 17 -3.15 -6.11 -17.66
N VAL A 18 -1.81 -6.15 -17.60
CA VAL A 18 -0.98 -5.01 -17.18
C VAL A 18 -0.21 -4.47 -18.38
N ILE A 19 -0.52 -3.24 -18.79
CA ILE A 19 0.14 -2.56 -19.92
C ILE A 19 0.77 -1.24 -19.47
N THR A 20 1.67 -0.70 -20.30
CA THR A 20 2.25 0.63 -20.09
C THR A 20 1.78 1.61 -21.15
N TYR A 21 1.54 2.86 -20.77
CA TYR A 21 1.13 3.93 -21.69
C TYR A 21 1.78 5.28 -21.35
N PRO A 22 2.18 6.09 -22.34
CA PRO A 22 2.64 7.47 -22.15
C PRO A 22 1.48 8.41 -21.81
N PHE A 23 1.04 8.42 -20.55
CA PHE A 23 0.06 9.42 -20.14
C PHE A 23 0.64 10.82 -20.30
N GLN A 24 -0.12 11.70 -20.95
CA GLN A 24 0.28 13.11 -21.12
C GLN A 24 0.24 13.89 -19.80
N SER A 25 -0.45 13.37 -18.78
CA SER A 25 -0.51 13.97 -17.45
C SER A 25 0.39 13.20 -16.50
N GLU A 26 1.38 13.89 -15.94
CA GLU A 26 2.23 13.39 -14.85
C GLU A 26 1.45 13.02 -13.57
N ARG A 27 0.19 13.47 -13.46
CA ARG A 27 -0.69 13.14 -12.33
C ARG A 27 -1.29 11.74 -12.42
N ILE A 28 -1.40 11.19 -13.62
CA ILE A 28 -1.96 9.85 -13.83
C ILE A 28 -0.77 8.89 -13.89
N LYS A 29 -0.56 8.18 -12.78
CA LYS A 29 0.52 7.20 -12.63
C LYS A 29 0.05 5.78 -12.98
N GLY A 30 -1.21 5.48 -12.71
CA GLY A 30 -1.87 4.22 -13.00
C GLY A 30 -3.35 4.46 -13.32
N LEU A 31 -3.98 3.45 -13.93
CA LEU A 31 -5.42 3.42 -14.13
C LEU A 31 -5.91 1.99 -14.36
N TYR A 32 -6.84 1.52 -13.53
CA TYR A 32 -7.62 0.31 -13.72
C TYR A 32 -8.96 0.63 -14.40
N ILE A 33 -9.23 -0.01 -15.54
CA ILE A 33 -10.54 0.01 -16.22
C ILE A 33 -10.84 -1.39 -16.77
N ASP A 34 -12.00 -1.94 -16.40
CA ASP A 34 -12.61 -3.13 -17.03
C ASP A 34 -11.67 -4.32 -17.27
N GLY A 35 -10.80 -4.64 -16.30
CA GLY A 35 -9.88 -5.78 -16.40
C GLY A 35 -8.49 -5.46 -16.96
N THR A 36 -8.23 -4.21 -17.32
CA THR A 36 -6.90 -3.74 -17.75
C THR A 36 -6.36 -2.71 -16.77
N ILE A 37 -5.15 -2.94 -16.29
CA ILE A 37 -4.33 -1.99 -15.54
C ILE A 37 -3.35 -1.34 -16.51
N THR A 38 -3.39 -0.01 -16.60
CA THR A 38 -2.46 0.78 -17.40
C THR A 38 -1.53 1.56 -16.48
N LEU A 39 -0.23 1.34 -16.58
CA LEU A 39 0.79 2.09 -15.84
C LEU A 39 1.43 3.16 -16.71
N ASN A 40 1.79 4.30 -16.12
CA ASN A 40 2.53 5.32 -16.83
C ASN A 40 3.94 4.82 -17.19
N GLU A 41 4.36 4.97 -18.44
CA GLU A 41 5.69 4.57 -18.88
C GLU A 41 6.81 5.37 -18.20
N ASN A 42 6.50 6.60 -17.75
CA ASN A 42 7.43 7.52 -17.13
C ASN A 42 7.74 7.20 -15.64
N LEU A 43 7.10 6.16 -15.06
CA LEU A 43 7.40 5.75 -13.69
C LEU A 43 8.86 5.34 -13.55
N SER A 44 9.55 5.98 -12.61
CA SER A 44 11.02 6.06 -12.62
C SER A 44 11.67 4.85 -11.96
N THR A 45 11.03 4.30 -10.92
CA THR A 45 11.60 3.19 -10.13
C THR A 45 10.69 1.97 -10.13
N THR A 46 11.29 0.79 -9.95
CA THR A 46 10.53 -0.45 -9.77
C THR A 46 9.63 -0.41 -8.55
N SER A 47 10.08 0.23 -7.45
CA SER A 47 9.29 0.41 -6.24
C SER A 47 8.06 1.29 -6.46
N GLU A 48 8.20 2.38 -7.23
CA GLU A 48 7.08 3.23 -7.63
C GLU A 48 6.08 2.45 -8.49
N LYS A 49 6.56 1.71 -9.50
CA LYS A 49 5.72 0.83 -10.33
C LYS A 49 4.97 -0.20 -9.50
N ALA A 50 5.62 -0.83 -8.51
CA ALA A 50 4.99 -1.79 -7.61
C ALA A 50 3.93 -1.15 -6.72
N CYS A 51 4.17 0.06 -6.20
CA CYS A 51 3.18 0.79 -5.39
C CYS A 51 1.93 1.11 -6.20
N ILE A 52 2.11 1.66 -7.41
CA ILE A 52 0.98 2.00 -8.29
C ILE A 52 0.24 0.74 -8.75
N LEU A 53 0.96 -0.32 -9.16
CA LEU A 53 0.31 -1.57 -9.57
C LEU A 53 -0.51 -2.18 -8.42
N ALA A 54 -0.04 -2.11 -7.18
CA ALA A 54 -0.82 -2.57 -6.04
C ALA A 54 -2.08 -1.74 -5.80
N GLU A 55 -2.02 -0.42 -6.03
CA GLU A 55 -3.19 0.47 -5.96
C GLU A 55 -4.24 0.07 -7.01
N GLU A 56 -3.81 -0.12 -8.26
CA GLU A 56 -4.72 -0.52 -9.36
C GLU A 56 -5.30 -1.93 -9.18
N LEU A 57 -4.51 -2.87 -8.65
CA LEU A 57 -5.03 -4.17 -8.22
C LEU A 57 -6.04 -4.01 -7.07
N GLY A 58 -5.79 -3.11 -6.12
CA GLY A 58 -6.74 -2.75 -5.08
C GLY A 58 -8.08 -2.27 -5.65
N HIS A 59 -8.05 -1.47 -6.71
CA HIS A 59 -9.27 -1.06 -7.41
C HIS A 59 -9.95 -2.24 -8.12
N TYR A 60 -9.21 -3.13 -8.76
CA TYR A 60 -9.78 -4.37 -9.31
C TYR A 60 -10.54 -5.18 -8.25
N TYR A 61 -10.00 -5.35 -7.05
CA TYR A 61 -10.66 -6.17 -6.00
C TYR A 61 -11.83 -5.47 -5.29
N THR A 62 -11.84 -4.14 -5.26
CA THR A 62 -12.69 -3.42 -4.30
C THR A 62 -13.60 -2.36 -4.91
N ALA A 63 -13.32 -1.92 -6.13
CA ALA A 63 -14.13 -0.93 -6.83
C ALA A 63 -15.17 -1.59 -7.74
N SER A 64 -16.23 -0.85 -8.02
CA SER A 64 -17.32 -1.21 -8.89
C SER A 64 -17.78 0.04 -9.64
N GLY A 65 -17.86 -0.08 -10.97
CA GLY A 65 -18.14 1.07 -11.84
C GLY A 65 -17.00 2.07 -11.95
N ASN A 66 -17.29 3.24 -12.51
CA ASN A 66 -16.30 4.32 -12.72
C ASN A 66 -16.20 5.22 -11.47
N ILE A 67 -15.03 5.27 -10.85
CA ILE A 67 -14.77 6.03 -9.61
C ILE A 67 -14.01 7.34 -9.83
N LEU A 68 -13.87 7.79 -11.09
CA LEU A 68 -13.11 9.01 -11.42
C LEU A 68 -13.75 10.29 -10.88
N ASP A 69 -15.07 10.32 -10.67
CA ASP A 69 -15.75 11.49 -10.11
C ASP A 69 -15.68 11.50 -8.58
N GLN A 70 -14.64 12.15 -8.05
CA GLN A 70 -14.40 12.30 -6.62
C GLN A 70 -15.36 13.28 -5.91
N GLN A 71 -16.30 13.93 -6.63
CA GLN A 71 -17.39 14.67 -5.99
C GLN A 71 -18.40 13.73 -5.32
N GLU A 72 -18.52 12.50 -5.82
CA GLU A 72 -19.41 11.49 -5.25
C GLU A 72 -18.76 10.83 -4.02
N GLU A 73 -19.52 10.74 -2.93
CA GLU A 73 -19.05 10.12 -1.69
C GLU A 73 -18.73 8.64 -1.85
N GLU A 74 -19.52 7.93 -2.66
CA GLU A 74 -19.29 6.50 -2.89
C GLU A 74 -17.97 6.26 -3.62
N ASN A 75 -17.63 7.10 -4.61
CA ASN A 75 -16.36 6.99 -5.33
C ASN A 75 -15.17 7.22 -4.39
N ARG A 76 -15.24 8.21 -3.49
CA ARG A 76 -14.21 8.43 -2.46
C ARG A 76 -14.06 7.24 -1.50
N LYS A 77 -15.16 6.56 -1.16
CA LYS A 77 -15.11 5.35 -0.31
C LYS A 77 -14.47 4.18 -1.03
N GLN A 78 -14.77 4.01 -2.32
CA GLN A 78 -14.18 2.95 -3.14
C GLN A 78 -12.68 3.19 -3.36
N GLU A 79 -12.30 4.45 -3.61
CA GLU A 79 -10.91 4.88 -3.68
C GLU A 79 -10.14 4.49 -2.41
N LEU A 80 -10.66 4.88 -1.23
CA LEU A 80 -10.05 4.55 0.05
C LEU A 80 -9.92 3.03 0.28
N LYS A 81 -10.90 2.24 -0.18
CA LYS A 81 -10.84 0.77 -0.07
C LYS A 81 -9.74 0.18 -0.96
N GLY A 82 -9.58 0.68 -2.19
CA GLY A 82 -8.53 0.25 -3.10
C GLY A 82 -7.15 0.54 -2.54
N ARG A 83 -6.94 1.78 -2.06
CA ARG A 83 -5.67 2.19 -1.42
C ARG A 83 -5.39 1.38 -0.15
N LEU A 84 -6.39 1.17 0.71
CA LEU A 84 -6.22 0.33 1.91
C LEU A 84 -5.85 -1.11 1.54
N TRP A 85 -6.43 -1.68 0.47
CA TRP A 85 -6.04 -3.00 -0.02
C TRP A 85 -4.56 -3.01 -0.41
N ALA A 86 -4.12 -2.02 -1.20
CA ALA A 86 -2.74 -1.89 -1.64
C ALA A 86 -1.75 -1.74 -0.49
N PHE A 87 -2.09 -0.92 0.52
CA PHE A 87 -1.27 -0.74 1.71
C PHE A 87 -1.12 -2.04 2.49
N ASN A 88 -2.20 -2.81 2.66
CA ASN A 88 -2.13 -4.10 3.36
C ASN A 88 -1.30 -5.13 2.58
N GLU A 89 -1.40 -5.14 1.26
CA GLU A 89 -0.64 -6.03 0.38
C GLU A 89 0.87 -5.71 0.40
N ARG A 90 1.23 -4.43 0.28
CA ARG A 90 2.64 -3.99 0.19
C ARG A 90 3.33 -3.91 1.56
N ILE A 91 2.61 -3.41 2.56
CA ILE A 91 3.16 -3.05 3.88
C ILE A 91 2.51 -3.92 4.96
N GLY A 92 1.21 -3.73 5.19
CA GLY A 92 0.50 -4.30 6.33
C GLY A 92 1.06 -3.90 7.70
N LEU A 93 0.34 -4.20 8.77
CA LEU A 93 0.87 -4.01 10.13
C LEU A 93 2.14 -4.84 10.38
N SER A 94 2.23 -6.02 9.74
CA SER A 94 3.41 -6.89 9.79
C SER A 94 4.64 -6.24 9.15
N GLY A 95 4.50 -5.45 8.08
CA GLY A 95 5.59 -4.70 7.48
C GLY A 95 6.17 -3.65 8.43
N ILE A 96 5.31 -2.93 9.16
CA ILE A 96 5.75 -1.97 10.19
C ILE A 96 6.61 -2.69 11.24
N ILE A 97 6.19 -3.87 11.69
CA ILE A 97 6.95 -4.68 12.66
C ILE A 97 8.27 -5.17 12.07
N ARG A 98 8.29 -5.62 10.80
CA ARG A 98 9.53 -6.04 10.13
C ARG A 98 10.54 -4.88 10.05
N ALA A 99 10.08 -3.68 9.71
CA ALA A 99 10.93 -2.49 9.64
C ALA A 99 11.47 -2.10 11.04
N TYR A 100 10.63 -2.18 12.08
CA TYR A 100 11.06 -2.03 13.47
C TYR A 100 12.15 -3.04 13.84
N LYS A 101 11.95 -4.34 13.55
CA LYS A 101 12.95 -5.40 13.83
C LYS A 101 14.24 -5.23 13.03
N ALA A 102 14.17 -4.58 11.87
CA ALA A 102 15.33 -4.21 11.07
C ALA A 102 16.06 -2.95 11.59
N ASN A 103 15.60 -2.36 12.69
CA ASN A 103 16.12 -1.13 13.29
C ASN A 103 16.03 0.10 12.37
N CYS A 104 15.05 0.17 11.45
CA CYS A 104 14.78 1.38 10.70
C CYS A 104 14.42 2.53 11.66
N GLN A 105 15.12 3.67 11.56
CA GLN A 105 15.01 4.79 12.50
C GLN A 105 14.12 5.93 11.99
N ASN A 106 13.76 5.92 10.71
CA ASN A 106 13.00 6.99 10.07
C ASN A 106 12.22 6.47 8.86
N LEU A 107 11.31 7.31 8.34
CA LEU A 107 10.43 6.98 7.22
C LEU A 107 11.20 6.54 5.97
N HIS A 108 12.32 7.20 5.67
CA HIS A 108 13.18 6.88 4.53
C HIS A 108 13.79 5.47 4.64
N GLU A 109 14.38 5.14 5.79
CA GLU A 109 14.94 3.80 6.02
C GLU A 109 13.86 2.72 5.96
N MET A 110 12.67 3.01 6.50
CA MET A 110 11.53 2.11 6.42
C MET A 110 11.07 1.90 4.96
N SER A 111 10.95 2.96 4.17
CA SER A 111 10.48 2.86 2.78
C SER A 111 11.48 2.09 1.91
N VAL A 112 12.78 2.32 2.10
CA VAL A 112 13.85 1.55 1.44
C VAL A 112 13.80 0.08 1.85
N PHE A 113 13.64 -0.22 3.14
CA PHE A 113 13.55 -1.60 3.63
C PHE A 113 12.30 -2.34 3.14
N LEU A 114 11.17 -1.63 3.02
CA LEU A 114 9.89 -2.17 2.57
C LEU A 114 9.74 -2.17 1.04
N ASP A 115 10.71 -1.64 0.29
CA ASP A 115 10.66 -1.49 -1.17
C ASP A 115 9.41 -0.73 -1.66
N VAL A 116 9.10 0.39 -1.00
CA VAL A 116 8.00 1.31 -1.33
C VAL A 116 8.49 2.75 -1.40
N THR A 117 7.69 3.66 -1.95
CA THR A 117 8.00 5.09 -1.89
C THR A 117 7.68 5.65 -0.50
N GLU A 118 8.35 6.73 -0.09
CA GLU A 118 8.06 7.41 1.17
C GLU A 118 6.62 7.95 1.21
N GLU A 119 6.12 8.49 0.10
CA GLU A 119 4.74 8.96 -0.05
C GLU A 119 3.74 7.82 0.20
N PHE A 120 3.94 6.66 -0.43
CA PHE A 120 3.08 5.50 -0.25
C PHE A 120 3.12 4.97 1.19
N LEU A 121 4.30 4.97 1.82
CA LEU A 121 4.43 4.58 3.22
C LEU A 121 3.74 5.56 4.16
N GLN A 122 3.88 6.87 3.94
CA GLN A 122 3.22 7.89 4.76
C GLN A 122 1.69 7.77 4.66
N ASP A 123 1.16 7.63 3.43
CA ASP A 123 -0.28 7.46 3.22
C ASP A 123 -0.82 6.17 3.84
N ALA A 124 -0.03 5.08 3.81
CA ALA A 124 -0.37 3.85 4.50
C ALA A 124 -0.47 4.06 6.01
N LEU A 125 0.51 4.73 6.62
CA LEU A 125 0.52 5.03 8.06
C LEU A 125 -0.67 5.91 8.46
N ASP A 126 -0.98 6.94 7.68
CA ASP A 126 -2.12 7.83 7.93
C ASP A 126 -3.46 7.09 7.77
N THR A 127 -3.54 6.17 6.80
CA THR A 127 -4.72 5.33 6.60
C THR A 127 -4.90 4.33 7.74
N TYR A 128 -3.83 3.69 8.21
CA TYR A 128 -3.88 2.81 9.37
C TYR A 128 -4.23 3.56 10.64
N HIS A 129 -3.66 4.75 10.86
CA HIS A 129 -4.01 5.61 11.96
C HIS A 129 -5.51 5.97 11.93
N SER A 130 -6.02 6.37 10.77
CA SER A 130 -7.44 6.68 10.59
C SER A 130 -8.36 5.47 10.84
N LYS A 131 -7.89 4.26 10.50
CA LYS A 131 -8.64 3.01 10.65
C LYS A 131 -8.64 2.46 12.09
N TYR A 132 -7.50 2.47 12.76
CA TYR A 132 -7.31 1.84 14.07
C TYR A 132 -7.35 2.84 15.24
N GLY A 133 -7.27 4.15 14.96
CA GLY A 133 -7.08 5.18 15.96
C GLY A 133 -5.65 5.15 16.50
N ILE A 134 -5.48 5.50 17.77
CA ILE A 134 -4.16 5.72 18.42
C ILE A 134 -3.21 4.52 18.27
N TYR A 135 -3.73 3.29 18.26
CA TYR A 135 -2.89 2.09 18.16
C TYR A 135 -3.59 0.90 17.50
N ALA A 136 -2.79 -0.04 17.04
CA ALA A 136 -3.23 -1.37 16.61
C ALA A 136 -2.47 -2.45 17.37
N GLU A 137 -3.18 -3.52 17.74
CA GLU A 137 -2.56 -4.73 18.31
C GLU A 137 -2.51 -5.84 17.27
N ILE A 138 -1.36 -6.52 17.17
CA ILE A 138 -1.16 -7.66 16.29
C ILE A 138 -0.17 -8.62 16.94
N GLU A 139 -0.62 -9.84 17.21
CA GLU A 139 0.16 -10.88 17.91
C GLU A 139 0.77 -10.32 19.23
N GLU A 140 2.08 -10.43 19.44
CA GLU A 140 2.78 -9.85 20.58
C GLU A 140 3.12 -8.36 20.44
N TYR A 141 2.73 -7.67 19.36
CA TYR A 141 3.09 -6.25 19.15
C TYR A 141 1.93 -5.29 19.35
N ILE A 142 2.27 -4.10 19.81
CA ILE A 142 1.42 -2.90 19.77
C ILE A 142 2.11 -1.88 18.87
N ILE A 143 1.39 -1.39 17.85
CA ILE A 143 1.83 -0.30 16.97
C ILE A 143 1.07 0.95 17.40
N LEU A 144 1.77 1.90 18.00
CA LEU A 144 1.25 3.23 18.33
C LEU A 144 1.47 4.16 17.14
N PHE A 145 0.44 4.90 16.73
CA PHE A 145 0.52 5.93 15.69
C PHE A 145 0.73 7.33 16.29
N GLU A 146 0.34 7.55 17.55
CA GLU A 146 0.52 8.81 18.29
C GLU A 146 1.34 8.62 19.58
N PRO A 147 2.15 9.62 20.01
CA PRO A 147 2.46 10.88 19.32
C PRO A 147 3.43 10.71 18.14
N SER A 148 4.01 9.52 18.01
CA SER A 148 4.88 9.13 16.90
C SER A 148 4.81 7.62 16.70
N LEU A 149 5.08 7.16 15.48
CA LEU A 149 5.08 5.74 15.16
C LEU A 149 6.04 4.97 16.08
N THR A 150 5.49 4.08 16.91
CA THR A 150 6.25 3.30 17.89
C THR A 150 5.76 1.86 17.89
N VAL A 151 6.67 0.90 17.87
CA VAL A 151 6.34 -0.52 18.01
C VAL A 151 6.80 -1.00 19.38
N ILE A 152 5.89 -1.59 20.14
CA ILE A 152 6.15 -2.17 21.47
C ILE A 152 5.97 -3.69 21.36
N GLU A 153 7.00 -4.43 21.72
CA GLU A 153 6.94 -5.89 21.87
C GLU A 153 6.47 -6.25 23.28
N ARG A 154 5.41 -7.05 23.38
CA ARG A 154 4.85 -7.54 24.65
C ARG A 154 5.58 -8.81 25.06
N PHE A 155 6.34 -8.73 26.15
CA PHE A 155 6.88 -9.94 26.79
C PHE A 155 5.83 -10.56 27.72
N ASN A 156 5.41 -11.77 27.41
CA ASN A 156 4.62 -12.58 28.34
C ASN A 156 5.58 -13.18 29.38
N PHE A 157 5.58 -12.63 30.59
CA PHE A 157 6.24 -13.24 31.75
C PHE A 157 5.34 -14.36 32.30
N TYR A 158 5.27 -15.50 31.64
CA TYR A 158 4.91 -16.74 32.34
C TYR A 158 6.21 -17.31 32.91
N GLN A 159 6.41 -17.08 34.22
CA GLN A 159 7.39 -17.82 35.00
C GLN A 159 6.80 -19.21 35.27
N ASP A 160 7.52 -20.25 34.85
CA ASP A 160 7.36 -21.62 35.36
C ASP A 160 7.84 -21.72 36.81
#